data_AF-A0A448B519-F1
#
_entry.id   AF-A0A448B519-F1
#
_cell.length_a   1.000
_cell.length_b   1.000
_cell.length_c   1.000
_cell.angle_alpha   90.00
_cell.angle_beta   90.00
_cell.angle_gamma   90.00
#
_symmetry.space_group_name_H-M   'P 1'
#
loop_
_entity.id
_entity.type
_entity.pdbx_description
1 polymer ?
#
loop_
_entity_poly.entity_id
_entity_poly.type
_entity_poly.pdbx_seq_one_letter_code
_entity_poly.pdbx_strand_id
1 'polypeptide(L)'
;MKTTTLYRPVGEKEMILIMESGFKSFPPRLEWQPIFYPVLNEEYASEIAEKWNTRDEAGNYLGFVTQFEVLEEVADQYPTQNVGARNHNELWVPSEELNSFNKAIIGDIKYR
;
A
#
# COMPACT_ATOMS: atom_id res chain seq x y z
N MET A 1 1.61 -9.18 -20.00
CA MET A 1 0.65 -8.82 -18.95
C MET A 1 0.81 -7.35 -18.67
N LYS A 2 -0.28 -6.60 -18.51
CA LYS A 2 -0.22 -5.19 -18.14
C LYS A 2 -0.23 -5.08 -16.62
N THR A 3 0.57 -4.18 -16.08
CA THR A 3 0.67 -3.91 -14.66
C THR A 3 0.37 -2.44 -14.38
N THR A 4 -0.22 -2.19 -13.22
CA THR A 4 -0.42 -0.86 -12.66
C THR A 4 0.55 -0.70 -11.50
N THR A 5 1.34 0.38 -11.53
CA THR A 5 2.20 0.74 -10.40
C THR A 5 1.36 1.39 -9.33
N LEU A 6 1.45 0.86 -8.12
CA LEU A 6 0.79 1.37 -6.94
C LEU A 6 1.82 1.65 -5.85
N TYR A 7 1.44 2.52 -4.94
CA TYR A 7 2.27 2.96 -3.84
C TYR A 7 1.54 2.76 -2.52
N ARG A 8 2.28 2.53 -1.45
CA ARG A 8 1.69 2.47 -0.12
C ARG A 8 2.66 3.02 0.94
N PRO A 9 2.23 4.02 1.73
CA PRO A 9 2.97 4.44 2.90
C PRO A 9 2.89 3.36 3.99
N VAL A 10 4.04 3.00 4.56
CA VAL A 10 4.15 1.99 5.62
C VAL A 10 5.02 2.51 6.75
N GLY A 11 4.73 2.08 7.98
CA GLY A 11 5.60 2.33 9.14
C GLY A 11 6.69 1.27 9.28
N GLU A 12 7.65 1.48 10.19
CA GLU A 12 8.78 0.57 10.42
C GLU A 12 8.34 -0.89 10.67
N LYS A 13 7.39 -1.13 11.58
CA LYS A 13 6.91 -2.47 11.90
C LYS A 13 6.36 -3.21 10.69
N GLU A 14 5.62 -2.51 9.86
CA GLU A 14 5.00 -3.11 8.68
C GLU A 14 6.04 -3.34 7.58
N MET A 15 7.01 -2.44 7.46
CA MET A 15 8.16 -2.63 6.59
C MET A 15 8.96 -3.88 6.96
N ILE A 16 9.21 -4.13 8.25
CA ILE A 16 9.88 -5.35 8.73
C ILE A 16 9.12 -6.60 8.29
N LEU A 17 7.79 -6.64 8.46
CA LEU A 17 6.97 -7.78 8.02
C LEU A 17 7.04 -8.00 6.50
N ILE A 18 7.09 -6.93 5.71
CA ILE A 18 7.29 -7.00 4.26
C ILE A 18 8.67 -7.60 3.95
N MET A 19 9.72 -7.18 4.66
CA MET A 19 11.07 -7.75 4.50
C MET A 19 11.11 -9.23 4.87
N GLU A 20 10.45 -9.63 5.96
CA GLU A 20 10.35 -11.04 6.39
C GLU A 20 9.60 -11.91 5.36
N SER A 21 8.66 -11.32 4.62
CA SER A 21 8.00 -11.99 3.48
C SER A 21 8.87 -12.08 2.22
N GLY A 22 10.09 -11.54 2.25
CA GLY A 22 10.98 -11.45 1.09
C GLY A 22 10.53 -10.42 0.06
N PHE A 23 9.86 -9.35 0.49
CA PHE A 23 9.29 -8.29 -0.36
C PHE A 23 8.22 -8.78 -1.35
N LYS A 24 7.54 -9.89 -1.04
CA LYS A 24 6.53 -10.48 -1.92
C LYS A 24 5.10 -10.12 -1.57
N SER A 25 4.83 -9.69 -0.35
CA SER A 25 3.46 -9.49 0.12
C SER A 25 3.37 -8.47 1.25
N PHE A 26 2.22 -7.82 1.35
CA PHE A 26 1.86 -7.04 2.53
C PHE A 26 1.28 -7.96 3.63
N PRO A 27 1.56 -7.68 4.91
CA PRO A 27 0.99 -8.45 6.01
C PRO A 27 -0.53 -8.27 6.10
N PRO A 28 -1.25 -9.25 6.67
CA PRO A 28 -2.69 -9.12 6.89
C PRO A 28 -3.01 -7.90 7.75
N ARG A 29 -4.13 -7.22 7.44
CA ARG A 29 -4.61 -6.08 8.21
C ARG A 29 -5.18 -6.54 9.54
N LEU A 30 -5.18 -5.66 10.54
CA LEU A 30 -5.84 -5.91 11.82
C LEU A 30 -7.36 -5.94 11.63
N GLU A 31 -8.10 -6.66 12.49
CA GLU A 31 -9.56 -6.84 12.36
C GLU A 31 -10.34 -5.51 12.33
N TRP A 32 -9.83 -4.47 13.00
CA TRP A 32 -10.42 -3.14 13.01
C TRP A 32 -10.10 -2.29 11.76
N GLN A 33 -9.21 -2.77 10.89
CA GLN A 33 -8.82 -2.13 9.63
C GLN A 33 -9.50 -2.83 8.44
N PRO A 34 -10.71 -2.41 8.04
CA PRO A 34 -11.53 -3.13 7.06
C PRO A 34 -11.00 -3.04 5.63
N ILE A 35 -10.10 -2.09 5.36
CA ILE A 35 -9.59 -1.81 4.02
C ILE A 35 -8.06 -1.73 3.97
N PHE A 36 -7.51 -2.24 2.88
CA PHE A 36 -6.17 -2.03 2.39
C PHE A 36 -6.25 -1.00 1.25
N TYR A 37 -5.57 0.14 1.41
CA TYR A 37 -5.69 1.27 0.49
C TYR A 37 -4.34 1.65 -0.13
N PRO A 38 -3.95 1.03 -1.26
CA PRO A 38 -2.82 1.51 -2.02
C PRO A 38 -3.22 2.74 -2.83
N VAL A 39 -2.26 3.65 -3.02
CA VAL A 39 -2.45 4.91 -3.72
C VAL A 39 -1.80 4.87 -5.10
N LEU A 40 -2.33 5.65 -6.03
CA LEU A 40 -1.85 5.66 -7.43
C LEU A 40 -0.69 6.64 -7.66
N ASN A 41 -0.33 7.44 -6.65
CA ASN A 41 0.67 8.50 -6.78
C ASN A 41 1.71 8.46 -5.65
N GLU A 42 2.99 8.52 -6.02
CA GLU A 42 4.13 8.48 -5.11
C GLU A 42 4.24 9.71 -4.21
N GLU A 43 3.99 10.91 -4.75
CA GLU A 43 4.00 12.16 -3.98
C GLU A 43 2.93 12.10 -2.89
N TYR A 44 1.75 11.58 -3.23
CA TYR A 44 0.68 11.41 -2.25
C TYR A 44 1.05 10.38 -1.17
N ALA A 45 1.66 9.24 -1.56
CA ALA A 45 2.17 8.27 -0.59
C ALA A 45 3.22 8.90 0.35
N SER A 46 4.10 9.73 -0.21
CA SER A 46 5.15 10.44 0.54
C SER A 46 4.55 11.45 1.51
N GLU A 47 3.53 12.21 1.11
CA GLU A 47 2.80 13.12 1.99
C GLU A 47 2.12 12.38 3.15
N ILE A 48 1.55 11.20 2.92
CA ILE A 48 0.96 10.39 3.99
C ILE A 48 2.07 9.85 4.90
N ALA A 49 3.15 9.31 4.35
CA ALA A 49 4.27 8.79 5.13
C ALA A 49 4.88 9.89 6.02
N GLU A 50 5.05 11.10 5.49
CA GLU A 50 5.55 12.25 6.24
C GLU A 50 4.54 12.71 7.31
N LYS A 51 3.25 12.82 7.00
CA LYS A 51 2.27 13.40 7.93
C LYS A 51 1.80 12.42 9.01
N TRP A 52 1.67 11.13 8.68
CA TRP A 52 1.08 10.12 9.56
C TRP A 52 2.13 9.27 10.24
N ASN A 53 3.06 8.68 9.49
CA ASN A 53 4.01 7.73 10.07
C ASN A 53 5.09 8.41 10.91
N THR A 54 5.41 9.69 10.66
CA THR A 54 6.32 10.46 11.54
C THR A 54 5.66 10.97 12.82
N ARG A 55 4.34 10.80 12.97
CA ARG A 55 3.58 11.20 14.16
C ARG A 55 3.04 10.01 14.93
N ASP A 56 3.14 8.81 14.36
CA ASP A 56 2.69 7.57 14.95
C ASP A 56 3.76 7.00 15.89
N GLU A 57 3.47 7.00 17.19
CA GLU A 57 4.33 6.41 18.22
C GLU A 57 4.53 4.90 18.00
N ALA A 58 3.58 4.22 17.35
CA ALA A 58 3.68 2.78 17.09
C ALA A 58 4.59 2.46 15.88
N GLY A 59 4.83 3.42 14.98
CA GLY A 59 5.73 3.34 13.83
C GLY A 59 7.14 3.91 14.05
N ASN A 60 7.50 4.23 15.30
CA ASN A 60 8.81 4.80 15.69
C ASN A 60 9.13 6.13 14.97
N TYR A 61 8.09 6.87 14.59
CA TYR A 61 8.20 8.11 13.82
C TYR A 61 8.87 7.95 12.43
N LEU A 62 8.90 6.73 11.88
CA LEU A 62 9.48 6.44 10.56
C LEU A 62 8.39 6.10 9.55
N GLY A 63 8.36 6.87 8.46
CA GLY A 63 7.51 6.62 7.31
C GLY A 63 8.33 6.18 6.10
N PHE A 64 7.95 5.05 5.51
CA PHE A 64 8.51 4.55 4.26
C PHE A 64 7.44 4.59 3.18
N VAL A 65 7.85 4.82 1.94
CA VAL A 65 6.98 4.64 0.78
C VAL A 65 7.37 3.35 0.10
N THR A 66 6.40 2.46 -0.07
CA THR A 66 6.56 1.25 -0.87
C THR A 66 5.98 1.45 -2.27
N GLN A 67 6.61 0.87 -3.27
CA GLN A 67 6.20 0.83 -4.66
C GLN A 67 6.11 -0.63 -5.11
N PHE A 68 5.01 -1.02 -5.74
CA PHE A 68 4.82 -2.37 -6.25
C PHE A 68 3.97 -2.36 -7.52
N GLU A 69 4.08 -3.42 -8.30
CA GLU A 69 3.31 -3.61 -9.53
C GLU A 69 2.23 -4.66 -9.28
N VAL A 70 0.99 -4.39 -9.69
CA VAL A 70 -0.12 -5.35 -9.64
C VAL A 70 -0.70 -5.52 -11.03
N LEU A 71 -1.23 -6.70 -11.34
CA LEU A 71 -1.95 -6.94 -12.59
C LEU A 71 -3.08 -5.91 -12.77
N GLU A 72 -3.12 -5.24 -13.92
CA GLU A 72 -4.12 -4.20 -14.23
C GLU A 72 -5.55 -4.73 -14.08
N GLU A 73 -5.81 -5.97 -14.52
CA GLU A 73 -7.11 -6.65 -14.38
C GLU A 73 -7.57 -6.87 -12.93
N VAL A 74 -6.63 -6.89 -11.97
CA VAL A 74 -6.94 -7.01 -10.54
C VAL A 74 -7.12 -5.64 -9.93
N ALA A 75 -6.28 -4.67 -10.28
CA ALA A 75 -6.43 -3.29 -9.84
C ALA A 75 -7.79 -2.70 -10.30
N ASP A 76 -8.19 -2.96 -11.53
CA ASP A 76 -9.44 -2.46 -12.14
C ASP A 76 -10.72 -3.02 -11.49
N GLN A 77 -10.63 -4.09 -10.68
CA GLN A 77 -11.77 -4.59 -9.90
C GLN A 77 -12.16 -3.63 -8.77
N TYR A 78 -11.23 -2.78 -8.34
CA TYR A 78 -11.43 -1.84 -7.25
C TYR A 78 -11.61 -0.43 -7.83
N PRO A 79 -12.76 0.24 -7.58
CA PRO A 79 -12.97 1.57 -8.11
C PRO A 79 -12.04 2.58 -7.44
N THR A 80 -11.31 3.36 -8.26
CA THR A 80 -10.48 4.46 -7.77
C THR A 80 -11.32 5.48 -7.01
N GLN A 81 -10.99 5.65 -5.73
CA GLN A 81 -11.58 6.66 -4.86
C GLN A 81 -10.69 7.90 -4.84
N ASN A 82 -11.29 9.06 -5.06
CA ASN A 82 -10.61 10.33 -4.86
C ASN A 82 -10.96 10.88 -3.47
N VAL A 83 -9.98 10.93 -2.56
CA VAL A 83 -10.20 11.27 -1.13
C VAL A 83 -9.82 12.72 -0.80
N GLY A 84 -9.75 13.60 -1.81
CA GLY A 84 -9.52 15.02 -1.57
C GLY A 84 -8.98 15.75 -2.79
N ALA A 85 -7.65 15.89 -2.85
CA ALA A 85 -7.03 16.60 -3.96
C ALA A 85 -7.09 15.77 -5.25
N ARG A 86 -6.91 16.44 -6.39
CA ARG A 86 -6.97 15.82 -7.73
C ARG A 86 -6.05 14.59 -7.91
N ASN A 87 -4.95 14.53 -7.15
CA ASN A 87 -3.97 13.45 -7.20
C ASN A 87 -4.09 12.44 -6.04
N HIS A 88 -5.04 12.63 -5.11
CA HIS A 88 -5.27 11.75 -3.97
C HIS A 88 -6.19 10.61 -4.38
N ASN A 89 -5.66 9.74 -5.23
CA ASN A 89 -6.37 8.59 -5.76
C ASN A 89 -5.91 7.32 -5.05
N GLU A 90 -6.88 6.57 -4.54
CA GLU A 90 -6.65 5.33 -3.78
C GLU A 90 -7.55 4.23 -4.32
N LEU A 91 -7.09 2.98 -4.20
CA LEU A 91 -7.96 1.82 -4.34
C LEU A 91 -8.40 1.38 -2.96
N TRP A 92 -9.64 0.93 -2.79
CA TRP A 92 -10.09 0.36 -1.52
C TRP A 92 -10.30 -1.14 -1.68
N VAL A 93 -9.31 -1.91 -1.24
CA VAL A 93 -9.33 -3.38 -1.26
C VAL A 93 -9.83 -3.87 0.10
N PRO A 94 -10.88 -4.68 0.19
CA PRO A 94 -11.30 -5.28 1.45
C PRO A 94 -10.15 -6.07 2.10
N SER A 95 -10.00 -5.98 3.43
CA SER A 95 -8.89 -6.65 4.13
C SER A 95 -8.95 -8.18 3.97
N GLU A 96 -10.14 -8.75 3.81
CA GLU A 96 -10.36 -10.16 3.48
C GLU A 96 -9.80 -10.57 2.11
N GLU A 97 -9.79 -9.66 1.15
CA GLU A 97 -9.29 -9.89 -0.21
C GLU A 97 -7.79 -9.62 -0.36
N LEU A 98 -7.14 -9.04 0.65
CA LEU A 98 -5.72 -8.69 0.62
C LEU A 98 -4.82 -9.89 0.27
N ASN A 99 -5.16 -11.10 0.72
CA ASN A 99 -4.39 -12.29 0.38
C ASN A 99 -4.46 -12.61 -1.13
N SER A 100 -5.63 -12.40 -1.76
CA SER A 100 -5.80 -12.54 -3.21
C SER A 100 -5.09 -11.42 -3.95
N PHE A 101 -5.17 -10.19 -3.44
CA PHE A 101 -4.47 -9.03 -3.99
C PHE A 101 -2.94 -9.21 -3.97
N ASN A 102 -2.38 -9.72 -2.87
CA ASN A 102 -0.96 -10.02 -2.75
C ASN A 102 -0.47 -11.02 -3.82
N LYS A 103 -1.30 -11.99 -4.21
CA LYS A 103 -0.97 -12.95 -5.28
C LYS A 103 -0.95 -12.30 -6.67
N ALA A 104 -1.58 -11.15 -6.84
CA ALA A 104 -1.58 -10.38 -8.07
C ALA A 104 -0.39 -9.40 -8.17
N ILE A 105 0.42 -9.28 -7.11
CA ILE A 105 1.65 -8.49 -7.13
C ILE A 105 2.67 -9.18 -8.04
N ILE A 106 3.23 -8.42 -8.96
CA ILE A 106 4.25 -8.86 -9.90
C ILE A 106 5.61 -8.30 -9.46
N GLY A 107 6.59 -9.18 -9.33
CA GLY A 107 7.95 -8.79 -8.93
C GLY A 107 8.11 -8.68 -7.40
N ASP A 108 8.82 -7.64 -6.97
CA ASP A 108 9.12 -7.35 -5.57
C ASP A 108 8.56 -5.97 -5.19
N ILE A 109 8.10 -5.85 -3.95
CA ILE A 109 7.79 -4.58 -3.32
C ILE A 109 9.10 -3.85 -3.06
N LYS A 110 9.24 -2.66 -3.64
CA LYS A 110 10.42 -1.80 -3.46
C LYS A 110 10.10 -0.73 -2.44
N TYR A 111 11.06 -0.34 -1.62
CA TYR A 111 10.95 0.87 -0.82
C TYR A 111 11.65 2.03 -1.53
N ARG A 112 11.14 3.24 -1.33
CA ARG A 112 11.67 4.52 -1.81
C ARG A 112 12.17 5.34 -0.65
#